data_AF-A0A9Q8UT00-F1
#
_entry.id   AF-A0A9Q8UT00-F1
#
_cell.length_a   1.000
_cell.length_b   1.000
_cell.length_c   1.000
_cell.angle_alpha   90.00
_cell.angle_beta   90.00
_cell.angle_gamma   90.00
#
_symmetry.space_group_name_H-M   'P 1'
#
loop_
_entity.id
_entity.type
_entity.pdbx_description
1 polymer ?
#
loop_
_entity_poly.entity_id
_entity_poly.type
_entity_poly.pdbx_seq_one_letter_code
_entity_poly.pdbx_strand_id
1 'polypeptide(L)'
;MAQESVPSPLAELSQASKQQKRPRPMKREQDSTSLPSLKVVEKTGDLFEDAGSTVLAHACNCQGKWGAGIAAAFKKKYPGAFKTYEEHCRKNSPETLIGTALLIAPEEDTMTSESSTDFTSGPWIACLFISIGHGKQKDTKDTILANTHKAMQSLLSNIHRTKLVPNRHDKETTGPSTVHRAVIQAIRMPRINSGLFNVPWHETKAVLESVQVRKGQFLEVEVVSPPVKGDRGTTSAAKVKTPAAKRGPPQRDVEEDKEDSSSQESSTKSERAPLPPRRTFMAKDGRQDQQPSPIEAPKRKKQKRVNDDDD
;
A
#
# COMPACT_ATOMS: atom_id res chain seq x y z
N MET A 1 31.91 24.35 74.99
CA MET A 1 32.86 24.43 73.84
C MET A 1 33.40 23.03 73.56
N ALA A 2 33.98 22.81 72.38
CA ALA A 2 34.33 21.52 71.80
C ALA A 2 33.13 20.61 71.45
N GLN A 3 33.32 19.80 70.41
CA GLN A 3 32.38 18.84 69.82
C GLN A 3 33.09 17.47 69.70
N GLU A 4 32.45 16.51 69.00
CA GLU A 4 33.00 15.26 68.49
C GLU A 4 33.26 14.17 69.56
N SER A 5 32.84 12.92 69.40
CA SER A 5 33.11 12.06 68.24
C SER A 5 32.24 10.78 68.31
N VAL A 6 31.85 10.23 67.17
CA VAL A 6 31.14 8.93 67.07
C VAL A 6 32.03 7.88 66.41
N PRO A 7 32.26 6.73 67.08
CA PRO A 7 32.79 5.53 66.43
C PRO A 7 31.67 4.51 66.14
N SER A 8 31.63 4.02 64.90
CA SER A 8 31.01 2.73 64.56
C SER A 8 32.12 1.66 64.54
N PRO A 9 31.84 0.39 64.88
CA PRO A 9 31.63 -0.56 63.79
C PRO A 9 30.65 -1.72 64.11
N LEU A 10 30.49 -2.62 63.12
CA LEU A 10 29.68 -3.84 63.18
C LEU A 10 30.13 -4.81 64.28
N ALA A 11 29.18 -5.32 65.08
CA ALA A 11 29.22 -6.69 65.62
C ALA A 11 27.88 -7.11 66.28
N GLU A 12 26.97 -7.75 65.54
CA GLU A 12 26.15 -8.84 66.12
C GLU A 12 25.54 -9.76 65.03
N LEU A 13 25.98 -11.02 65.04
CA LEU A 13 25.44 -12.10 64.22
C LEU A 13 25.15 -13.29 65.13
N SER A 14 23.92 -13.45 65.62
CA SER A 14 23.51 -14.70 66.27
C SER A 14 22.00 -14.97 66.26
N GLN A 15 21.63 -16.11 65.67
CA GLN A 15 20.59 -17.02 66.16
C GLN A 15 19.16 -16.51 66.41
N ALA A 16 18.34 -16.49 65.35
CA ALA A 16 16.89 -16.68 65.46
C ALA A 16 16.33 -17.52 64.29
N SER A 17 16.62 -18.82 64.26
CA SER A 17 16.10 -19.75 63.24
C SER A 17 15.20 -20.82 63.86
N LYS A 18 13.88 -20.70 63.65
CA LYS A 18 12.86 -21.77 63.62
C LYS A 18 11.44 -21.20 63.49
N GLN A 19 10.90 -21.16 62.27
CA GLN A 19 9.75 -21.98 61.85
C GLN A 19 9.23 -21.53 60.48
N GLN A 20 8.83 -22.50 59.65
CA GLN A 20 8.35 -22.25 58.29
C GLN A 20 6.83 -22.31 58.22
N LYS A 21 6.23 -21.38 57.49
CA LYS A 21 5.25 -21.74 56.45
C LYS A 21 5.67 -21.09 55.15
N ARG A 22 6.35 -21.84 54.27
CA ARG A 22 6.56 -21.41 52.88
C ARG A 22 5.17 -21.24 52.25
N PRO A 23 4.84 -20.08 51.64
CA PRO A 23 3.68 -20.02 50.77
C PRO A 23 3.86 -21.05 49.65
N ARG A 24 2.80 -21.78 49.31
CA ARG A 24 2.84 -22.69 48.15
C ARG A 24 3.16 -21.86 46.90
N PRO A 25 3.97 -22.37 45.96
CA PRO A 25 4.12 -21.70 44.68
C PRO A 25 2.74 -21.65 44.02
N MET A 26 2.15 -20.46 43.95
CA MET A 26 0.95 -20.26 43.16
C MET A 26 1.35 -20.59 41.72
N LYS A 27 0.76 -21.66 41.15
CA LYS A 27 0.81 -21.84 39.71
C LYS A 27 0.20 -20.58 39.13
N ARG A 28 1.04 -19.74 38.51
CA ARG A 28 0.57 -18.64 37.70
C ARG A 28 -0.04 -19.30 36.47
N GLU A 29 -1.34 -19.52 36.52
CA GLU A 29 -2.12 -19.90 35.35
C GLU A 29 -2.00 -18.74 34.37
N GLN A 30 -1.03 -18.87 33.47
CA GLN A 30 -0.95 -18.07 32.27
C GLN A 30 -2.07 -18.57 31.37
N ASP A 31 -3.28 -18.07 31.63
CA ASP A 31 -4.32 -18.02 30.61
C ASP A 31 -3.82 -17.08 29.51
N SER A 32 -2.99 -17.63 28.64
CA SER A 32 -2.30 -16.92 27.59
C SER A 32 -3.27 -16.72 26.44
N THR A 33 -4.18 -15.76 26.61
CA THR A 33 -5.13 -15.31 25.59
C THR A 33 -4.41 -14.57 24.47
N SER A 34 -3.55 -15.30 23.74
CA SER A 34 -2.85 -14.83 22.55
C SER A 34 -3.88 -14.45 21.49
N LEU A 35 -3.75 -13.22 20.96
CA LEU A 35 -4.59 -12.79 19.84
C LEU A 35 -4.38 -13.72 18.63
N PRO A 36 -5.44 -14.06 17.87
CA PRO A 36 -5.32 -14.90 16.69
C PRO A 36 -4.46 -14.21 15.62
N SER A 37 -3.67 -15.00 14.90
CA SER A 37 -2.97 -14.56 13.70
C SER A 37 -3.91 -14.34 12.52
N LEU A 38 -3.54 -13.43 11.62
CA LEU A 38 -4.16 -13.25 10.30
C LEU A 38 -3.87 -14.49 9.43
N LYS A 39 -4.92 -15.11 8.90
CA LYS A 39 -4.82 -16.28 8.00
C LYS A 39 -4.68 -15.85 6.55
N VAL A 40 -3.71 -16.42 5.83
CA VAL A 40 -3.51 -16.17 4.39
C VAL A 40 -4.16 -17.28 3.57
N VAL A 41 -5.13 -16.92 2.71
CA VAL A 41 -5.81 -17.84 1.79
C VAL A 41 -5.33 -17.57 0.37
N GLU A 42 -4.51 -18.46 -0.18
CA GLU A 42 -4.01 -18.34 -1.56
C GLU A 42 -5.05 -18.88 -2.57
N LYS A 43 -5.33 -18.08 -3.61
CA LYS A 43 -6.30 -18.37 -4.69
C LYS A 43 -5.68 -18.10 -6.07
N THR A 44 -6.28 -18.67 -7.10
CA THR A 44 -5.92 -18.43 -8.51
C THR A 44 -7.06 -17.71 -9.23
N GLY A 45 -6.76 -16.64 -9.98
CA GLY A 45 -7.74 -15.80 -10.68
C GLY A 45 -7.16 -14.43 -11.08
N ASP A 46 -7.99 -13.49 -11.53
CA ASP A 46 -7.63 -12.07 -11.57
C ASP A 46 -7.85 -11.43 -10.19
N LEU A 47 -6.93 -10.56 -9.78
CA LEU A 47 -7.05 -9.74 -8.58
C LEU A 47 -8.27 -8.81 -8.66
N PHE A 48 -8.58 -8.31 -9.87
CA PHE A 48 -9.53 -7.24 -10.11
C PHE A 48 -10.92 -7.69 -10.57
N GLU A 49 -11.16 -8.99 -10.61
CA GLU A 49 -12.44 -9.64 -10.95
C GLU A 49 -13.32 -9.76 -9.69
N ASP A 50 -14.62 -9.52 -9.82
CA ASP A 50 -15.63 -9.56 -8.74
C ASP A 50 -15.20 -8.86 -7.44
N ALA A 51 -14.55 -7.70 -7.59
CA ALA A 51 -13.97 -6.93 -6.48
C ALA A 51 -14.98 -6.00 -5.76
N GLY A 52 -16.29 -6.25 -5.95
CA GLY A 52 -17.35 -5.53 -5.23
C GLY A 52 -17.17 -5.68 -3.71
N SER A 53 -17.43 -4.60 -2.96
CA SER A 53 -17.33 -4.56 -1.50
C SER A 53 -15.99 -5.05 -0.91
N THR A 54 -14.92 -5.09 -1.71
CA THR A 54 -13.64 -5.71 -1.35
C THR A 54 -12.53 -4.67 -1.24
N VAL A 55 -11.65 -4.82 -0.25
CA VAL A 55 -10.41 -4.03 -0.15
C VAL A 55 -9.33 -4.68 -0.99
N LEU A 56 -8.98 -4.04 -2.11
CA LEU A 56 -7.84 -4.40 -2.95
C LEU A 56 -6.56 -3.75 -2.40
N ALA A 57 -5.76 -4.52 -1.68
CA ALA A 57 -4.52 -4.08 -1.06
C ALA A 57 -3.29 -4.36 -1.92
N HIS A 58 -2.33 -3.44 -1.95
CA HIS A 58 -1.03 -3.68 -2.60
C HIS A 58 0.13 -2.89 -1.95
N ALA A 59 1.34 -3.39 -2.20
CA ALA A 59 2.59 -2.78 -1.74
C ALA A 59 2.91 -1.48 -2.52
N CYS A 60 3.16 -0.41 -1.79
CA CYS A 60 3.42 0.94 -2.26
C CYS A 60 4.74 1.51 -1.75
N ASN A 61 5.25 2.49 -2.50
CA ASN A 61 6.34 3.37 -2.06
C ASN A 61 5.78 4.68 -1.47
N CYS A 62 6.60 5.44 -0.76
CA CYS A 62 6.24 6.76 -0.21
C CYS A 62 6.39 7.92 -1.21
N GLN A 63 6.77 7.67 -2.48
CA GLN A 63 7.05 8.73 -3.48
C GLN A 63 5.88 9.02 -4.45
N GLY A 64 4.66 8.52 -4.18
CA GLY A 64 3.49 8.77 -5.03
C GLY A 64 3.51 8.07 -6.39
N LYS A 65 4.34 7.04 -6.60
CA LYS A 65 4.59 6.45 -7.94
C LYS A 65 4.03 5.04 -8.11
N TRP A 66 2.98 4.92 -8.94
CA TRP A 66 2.48 3.65 -9.47
C TRP A 66 2.93 3.44 -10.93
N GLY A 67 4.25 3.28 -11.14
CA GLY A 67 4.85 3.29 -12.47
C GLY A 67 5.03 1.93 -13.16
N ALA A 68 4.94 0.80 -12.45
CA ALA A 68 5.23 -0.53 -13.00
C ALA A 68 4.58 -1.67 -12.20
N GLY A 69 4.56 -2.87 -12.78
CA GLY A 69 4.01 -4.08 -12.17
C GLY A 69 2.52 -3.93 -11.83
N ILE A 70 2.08 -4.59 -10.76
CA ILE A 70 0.66 -4.52 -10.34
C ILE A 70 0.20 -3.09 -10.03
N ALA A 71 1.08 -2.21 -9.53
CA ALA A 71 0.73 -0.82 -9.27
C ALA A 71 0.33 -0.06 -10.55
N ALA A 72 0.96 -0.35 -11.70
CA ALA A 72 0.53 0.21 -12.98
C ALA A 72 -0.86 -0.30 -13.42
N ALA A 73 -1.23 -1.54 -13.07
CA ALA A 73 -2.58 -2.06 -13.29
C ALA A 73 -3.61 -1.37 -12.38
N PHE A 74 -3.30 -1.16 -11.09
CA PHE A 74 -4.09 -0.32 -10.19
C PHE A 74 -4.26 1.10 -10.76
N LYS A 75 -3.18 1.74 -11.25
CA LYS A 75 -3.25 3.08 -11.86
C LYS A 75 -4.14 3.13 -13.11
N LYS A 76 -4.15 2.05 -13.90
CA LYS A 76 -4.99 1.94 -15.12
C LYS A 76 -6.46 1.71 -14.78
N LYS A 77 -6.79 0.90 -13.77
CA LYS A 77 -8.18 0.55 -13.41
C LYS A 77 -8.82 1.56 -12.44
N TYR A 78 -8.04 2.22 -11.59
CA TYR A 78 -8.50 3.15 -10.54
C TYR A 78 -7.72 4.48 -10.57
N PRO A 79 -7.90 5.32 -11.60
CA PRO A 79 -7.14 6.55 -11.78
C PRO A 79 -7.47 7.64 -10.75
N GLY A 80 -8.68 7.67 -10.16
CA GLY A 80 -9.00 8.57 -9.06
C GLY A 80 -8.26 8.18 -7.79
N ALA A 81 -8.30 6.90 -7.42
CA ALA A 81 -7.53 6.36 -6.30
C ALA A 81 -6.02 6.63 -6.43
N PHE A 82 -5.46 6.58 -7.65
CA PHE A 82 -4.07 7.00 -7.87
C PHE A 82 -3.83 8.47 -7.48
N LYS A 83 -4.70 9.41 -7.88
CA LYS A 83 -4.58 10.83 -7.54
C LYS A 83 -4.62 11.04 -6.01
N THR A 84 -5.52 10.33 -5.32
CA THR A 84 -5.61 10.38 -3.85
C THR A 84 -4.33 9.88 -3.19
N TYR A 85 -3.75 8.78 -3.67
CA TYR A 85 -2.47 8.25 -3.20
C TYR A 85 -1.29 9.20 -3.50
N GLU A 86 -1.21 9.74 -4.71
CA GLU A 86 -0.16 10.68 -5.14
C GLU A 86 -0.21 11.98 -4.32
N GLU A 87 -1.41 12.55 -4.10
CA GLU A 87 -1.57 13.71 -3.23
C GLU A 87 -1.27 13.38 -1.76
N HIS A 88 -1.67 12.21 -1.26
CA HIS A 88 -1.35 11.79 0.10
C HIS A 88 0.18 11.67 0.30
N CYS A 89 0.91 11.17 -0.69
CA CYS A 89 2.37 11.17 -0.69
C CYS A 89 2.98 12.58 -0.77
N ARG A 90 2.34 13.51 -1.49
CA ARG A 90 2.78 14.92 -1.58
C ARG A 90 2.50 15.73 -0.30
N LYS A 91 1.48 15.36 0.48
CA LYS A 91 1.07 16.06 1.72
C LYS A 91 1.78 15.59 2.99
N ASN A 92 2.52 14.48 2.94
CA ASN A 92 3.19 13.87 4.09
C ASN A 92 4.67 13.61 3.79
N SER A 93 5.51 13.45 4.81
CA SER A 93 6.90 13.04 4.60
C SER A 93 7.01 11.50 4.54
N PRO A 94 8.00 10.92 3.85
CA PRO A 94 8.14 9.46 3.76
C PRO A 94 8.22 8.76 5.12
N GLU A 95 8.74 9.45 6.13
CA GLU A 95 8.95 8.95 7.50
C GLU A 95 7.64 8.86 8.31
N THR A 96 6.62 9.65 7.98
CA THR A 96 5.28 9.51 8.59
C THR A 96 4.41 8.50 7.84
N LEU A 97 4.71 8.24 6.57
CA LEU A 97 4.01 7.26 5.73
C LEU A 97 4.50 5.82 5.96
N ILE A 98 5.81 5.62 6.17
CA ILE A 98 6.43 4.29 6.17
C ILE A 98 5.89 3.39 7.29
N GLY A 99 5.46 2.18 6.93
CA GLY A 99 4.79 1.24 7.85
C GLY A 99 3.32 1.58 8.14
N THR A 100 2.71 2.53 7.45
CA THR A 100 1.26 2.80 7.54
C THR A 100 0.50 2.23 6.34
N ALA A 101 -0.83 2.34 6.37
CA ALA A 101 -1.67 2.11 5.21
C ALA A 101 -2.61 3.31 4.96
N LEU A 102 -2.76 3.68 3.69
CA LEU A 102 -3.87 4.54 3.23
C LEU A 102 -5.00 3.64 2.72
N LEU A 103 -6.21 3.86 3.23
CA LEU A 103 -7.44 3.22 2.76
C LEU A 103 -8.27 4.26 2.00
N ILE A 104 -8.55 4.00 0.73
CA ILE A 104 -9.26 4.88 -0.20
C ILE A 104 -10.65 4.28 -0.46
N ALA A 105 -11.68 5.11 -0.35
CA ALA A 105 -13.05 4.73 -0.67
C ALA A 105 -13.24 4.50 -2.18
N PRO A 106 -14.27 3.75 -2.61
CA PRO A 106 -14.64 3.64 -4.01
C PRO A 106 -15.07 5.01 -4.58
N GLU A 107 -14.94 5.18 -5.90
CA GLU A 107 -15.44 6.37 -6.60
C GLU A 107 -16.99 6.33 -6.61
N GLU A 108 -17.68 7.45 -6.40
CA GLU A 108 -19.12 7.45 -6.03
C GLU A 108 -20.02 6.82 -7.11
N ASP A 109 -19.67 6.98 -8.38
CA ASP A 109 -20.36 6.38 -9.53
C ASP A 109 -20.24 4.85 -9.63
N THR A 110 -19.52 4.19 -8.69
CA THR A 110 -19.33 2.72 -8.65
C THR A 110 -20.31 1.98 -7.75
N MET A 111 -21.37 2.62 -7.27
CA MET A 111 -22.44 1.97 -6.50
C MET A 111 -23.46 1.32 -7.46
N THR A 112 -23.50 -0.01 -7.53
CA THR A 112 -24.48 -0.76 -8.33
C THR A 112 -25.55 -1.38 -7.44
N SER A 113 -26.83 -1.11 -7.73
CA SER A 113 -27.97 -1.78 -7.12
C SER A 113 -28.39 -2.98 -7.97
N GLU A 114 -27.88 -4.17 -7.65
CA GLU A 114 -28.30 -5.41 -8.33
C GLU A 114 -29.61 -5.98 -7.79
N SER A 115 -30.05 -5.52 -6.61
CA SER A 115 -31.39 -5.78 -6.06
C SER A 115 -31.90 -4.57 -5.26
N SER A 116 -33.17 -4.62 -4.84
CA SER A 116 -33.78 -3.64 -3.94
C SER A 116 -33.34 -3.77 -2.47
N THR A 117 -32.45 -4.70 -2.14
CA THR A 117 -31.97 -4.98 -0.78
C THR A 117 -30.46 -4.93 -0.63
N ASP A 118 -29.69 -5.28 -1.67
CA ASP A 118 -28.26 -5.49 -1.60
C ASP A 118 -27.50 -4.50 -2.49
N PHE A 119 -26.81 -3.56 -1.84
CA PHE A 119 -25.98 -2.55 -2.49
C PHE A 119 -24.51 -2.95 -2.42
N THR A 120 -23.97 -3.41 -3.55
CA THR A 120 -22.53 -3.64 -3.71
C THR A 120 -21.82 -2.31 -3.94
N SER A 121 -20.85 -1.97 -3.09
CA SER A 121 -19.94 -0.85 -3.39
C SER A 121 -18.90 -1.29 -4.42
N GLY A 122 -18.31 -0.34 -5.15
CA GLY A 122 -17.05 -0.58 -5.84
C GLY A 122 -15.92 -1.03 -4.88
N PRO A 123 -14.76 -1.41 -5.42
CA PRO A 123 -13.60 -1.83 -4.64
C PRO A 123 -13.00 -0.65 -3.86
N TRP A 124 -12.64 -0.92 -2.61
CA TRP A 124 -11.81 -0.03 -1.79
C TRP A 124 -10.33 -0.28 -2.14
N ILE A 125 -9.50 0.76 -2.22
CA ILE A 125 -8.08 0.60 -2.57
C ILE A 125 -7.21 0.83 -1.33
N ALA A 126 -6.31 -0.10 -1.03
CA ALA A 126 -5.42 -0.03 0.14
C ALA A 126 -3.94 0.01 -0.25
N CYS A 127 -3.29 1.13 0.05
CA CYS A 127 -1.88 1.37 -0.21
C CYS A 127 -1.06 1.00 1.03
N LEU A 128 -0.30 -0.08 0.99
CA LEU A 128 0.61 -0.49 2.08
C LEU A 128 1.97 0.20 1.89
N PHE A 129 2.33 1.16 2.73
CA PHE A 129 3.60 1.87 2.64
C PHE A 129 4.74 1.04 3.22
N ILE A 130 5.45 0.31 2.35
CA ILE A 130 6.46 -0.69 2.78
C ILE A 130 7.91 -0.28 2.51
N SER A 131 8.13 0.69 1.62
CA SER A 131 9.44 1.14 1.16
C SER A 131 9.39 2.66 0.92
N ILE A 132 10.42 3.41 1.30
CA ILE A 132 10.48 4.86 1.03
C ILE A 132 10.56 5.09 -0.48
N GLY A 133 11.56 4.51 -1.15
CA GLY A 133 11.71 4.60 -2.60
C GLY A 133 11.23 3.37 -3.37
N HIS A 134 11.62 3.25 -4.64
CA HIS A 134 11.16 2.17 -5.54
C HIS A 134 12.20 1.76 -6.60
N GLY A 135 12.00 0.58 -7.22
CA GLY A 135 12.81 0.10 -8.34
C GLY A 135 14.24 -0.26 -7.93
N LYS A 136 15.21 0.57 -8.32
CA LYS A 136 16.61 0.50 -7.86
C LYS A 136 16.82 1.18 -6.49
N GLN A 137 15.97 2.13 -6.13
CA GLN A 137 16.01 2.90 -4.89
C GLN A 137 14.96 2.38 -3.88
N LYS A 138 14.69 1.07 -3.87
CA LYS A 138 13.82 0.46 -2.86
C LYS A 138 14.61 0.18 -1.58
N ASP A 139 13.91 0.11 -0.47
CA ASP A 139 14.49 -0.23 0.83
C ASP A 139 14.96 -1.69 0.86
N THR A 140 15.71 -2.08 1.90
CA THR A 140 16.18 -3.46 2.06
C THR A 140 15.01 -4.43 2.29
N LYS A 141 15.22 -5.70 1.93
CA LYS A 141 14.28 -6.81 2.16
C LYS A 141 13.69 -6.79 3.58
N ASP A 142 14.54 -6.66 4.59
CA ASP A 142 14.13 -6.78 5.99
C ASP A 142 13.36 -5.55 6.46
N THR A 143 13.71 -4.37 5.95
CA THR A 143 12.93 -3.12 6.12
C THR A 143 11.54 -3.26 5.49
N ILE A 144 11.47 -3.80 4.27
CA ILE A 144 10.21 -4.09 3.56
C ILE A 144 9.32 -5.06 4.35
N LEU A 145 9.89 -6.14 4.88
CA LEU A 145 9.18 -7.11 5.72
C LEU A 145 8.68 -6.46 7.03
N ALA A 146 9.54 -5.76 7.76
CA ALA A 146 9.18 -5.07 9.00
C ALA A 146 8.09 -3.99 8.79
N ASN A 147 8.11 -3.29 7.65
CA ASN A 147 7.09 -2.30 7.31
C ASN A 147 5.81 -2.94 6.77
N THR A 148 5.87 -4.11 6.12
CA THR A 148 4.69 -4.89 5.71
C THR A 148 3.85 -5.29 6.93
N HIS A 149 4.49 -5.74 8.01
CA HIS A 149 3.80 -6.05 9.27
C HIS A 149 3.03 -4.84 9.83
N LYS A 150 3.72 -3.70 9.99
CA LYS A 150 3.13 -2.44 10.49
C LYS A 150 1.99 -1.95 9.59
N ALA A 151 2.19 -1.98 8.27
CA ALA A 151 1.22 -1.52 7.29
C ALA A 151 -0.06 -2.38 7.32
N MET A 152 0.05 -3.69 7.53
CA MET A 152 -1.12 -4.56 7.72
C MET A 152 -1.85 -4.29 9.04
N GLN A 153 -1.14 -4.08 10.15
CA GLN A 153 -1.77 -3.64 11.41
C GLN A 153 -2.49 -2.28 11.25
N SER A 154 -1.89 -1.36 10.48
CA SER A 154 -2.50 -0.08 10.10
C SER A 154 -3.76 -0.27 9.26
N LEU A 155 -3.72 -1.12 8.22
CA LEU A 155 -4.85 -1.41 7.35
C LEU A 155 -6.03 -2.03 8.11
N LEU A 156 -5.79 -3.08 8.92
CA LEU A 156 -6.81 -3.71 9.76
C LEU A 156 -7.43 -2.70 10.74
N SER A 157 -6.64 -1.73 11.24
CA SER A 157 -7.12 -0.65 12.12
C SER A 157 -7.91 0.42 11.36
N ASN A 158 -7.62 0.66 10.08
CA ASN A 158 -8.39 1.58 9.24
C ASN A 158 -9.75 0.98 8.86
N ILE A 159 -9.77 -0.28 8.41
CA ILE A 159 -11.01 -0.99 8.04
C ILE A 159 -11.93 -1.19 9.26
N HIS A 160 -11.35 -1.44 10.44
CA HIS A 160 -12.16 -1.48 11.67
C HIS A 160 -12.73 -0.10 12.01
N ARG A 161 -11.95 0.99 11.85
CA ARG A 161 -12.43 2.36 12.08
C ARG A 161 -13.53 2.77 11.09
N THR A 162 -13.46 2.43 9.80
CA THR A 162 -14.58 2.72 8.87
C THR A 162 -15.85 1.97 9.24
N LYS A 163 -15.75 0.77 9.82
CA LYS A 163 -16.90 0.06 10.41
C LYS A 163 -17.42 0.67 11.72
N LEU A 164 -16.67 1.55 12.39
CA LEU A 164 -17.03 2.16 13.68
C LEU A 164 -17.52 3.61 13.63
N VAL A 165 -17.38 4.33 12.51
CA VAL A 165 -17.89 5.71 12.38
C VAL A 165 -19.43 5.68 12.18
N PRO A 166 -20.24 6.27 13.09
CA PRO A 166 -21.63 6.64 12.80
C PRO A 166 -21.64 7.84 11.85
N ASN A 167 -22.68 8.02 11.03
CA ASN A 167 -22.63 9.05 10.00
C ASN A 167 -22.68 10.43 10.65
N ARG A 168 -21.80 11.36 10.24
CA ARG A 168 -21.78 12.73 10.79
C ARG A 168 -23.00 13.57 10.38
N HIS A 169 -23.88 13.01 9.56
CA HIS A 169 -25.19 13.56 9.22
C HIS A 169 -26.35 13.06 10.10
N ASP A 170 -26.09 12.25 11.14
CA ASP A 170 -27.10 11.82 12.12
C ASP A 170 -27.47 12.96 13.10
N LYS A 171 -27.90 14.09 12.54
CA LYS A 171 -28.75 15.09 13.20
C LYS A 171 -30.20 14.83 12.78
N GLU A 172 -30.88 14.03 13.59
CA GLU A 172 -32.29 14.23 13.94
C GLU A 172 -33.22 14.55 12.76
N THR A 173 -33.32 13.62 11.81
CA THR A 173 -34.35 13.63 10.77
C THR A 173 -35.15 12.33 10.86
N THR A 174 -36.39 12.45 11.31
CA THR A 174 -37.33 11.33 11.49
C THR A 174 -37.89 10.83 10.15
N GLY A 175 -37.15 9.94 9.49
CA GLY A 175 -37.62 9.24 8.29
C GLY A 175 -36.70 8.09 7.87
N PRO A 176 -37.18 7.14 7.04
CA PRO A 176 -36.41 5.99 6.57
C PRO A 176 -35.43 6.37 5.45
N SER A 177 -34.58 7.38 5.69
CA SER A 177 -33.48 7.74 4.79
C SER A 177 -32.41 6.65 4.85
N THR A 178 -32.44 5.72 3.89
CA THR A 178 -31.49 4.60 3.79
C THR A 178 -30.07 5.09 3.48
N VAL A 179 -29.31 5.41 4.52
CA VAL A 179 -27.87 5.68 4.46
C VAL A 179 -27.16 4.37 4.11
N HIS A 180 -26.91 4.14 2.82
CA HIS A 180 -26.26 2.94 2.30
C HIS A 180 -24.80 2.85 2.77
N ARG A 181 -24.60 2.22 3.93
CA ARG A 181 -23.31 2.05 4.58
C ARG A 181 -22.50 0.95 3.89
N ALA A 182 -21.73 1.34 2.88
CA ALA A 182 -20.88 0.45 2.07
C ALA A 182 -20.13 -0.60 2.92
N VAL A 183 -20.56 -1.86 2.82
CA VAL A 183 -20.03 -2.95 3.64
C VAL A 183 -18.75 -3.48 3.00
N ILE A 184 -17.63 -3.40 3.72
CA ILE A 184 -16.42 -4.15 3.36
C ILE A 184 -16.61 -5.61 3.76
N GLN A 185 -16.63 -6.50 2.76
CA GLN A 185 -16.84 -7.95 2.88
C GLN A 185 -15.53 -8.75 2.92
N ALA A 186 -14.48 -8.32 2.20
CA ALA A 186 -13.21 -9.06 2.10
C ALA A 186 -11.99 -8.12 1.99
N ILE A 187 -10.79 -8.69 2.22
CA ILE A 187 -9.49 -8.08 1.87
C ILE A 187 -8.79 -9.02 0.89
N ARG A 188 -8.37 -8.49 -0.25
CA ARG A 188 -7.68 -9.23 -1.32
C ARG A 188 -6.43 -8.49 -1.78
N MET A 189 -5.37 -9.22 -2.06
CA MET A 189 -4.08 -8.67 -2.53
C MET A 189 -3.42 -9.62 -3.54
N PRO A 190 -2.46 -9.16 -4.36
CA PRO A 190 -1.57 -10.07 -5.09
C PRO A 190 -0.57 -10.70 -4.09
N ARG A 191 0.33 -11.55 -4.59
CA ARG A 191 1.58 -11.86 -3.87
C ARG A 191 2.47 -10.62 -3.76
N ILE A 192 2.17 -9.75 -2.80
CA ILE A 192 2.91 -8.50 -2.56
C ILE A 192 4.40 -8.80 -2.29
N ASN A 193 5.24 -7.80 -2.50
CA ASN A 193 6.70 -7.80 -2.33
C ASN A 193 7.49 -8.74 -3.29
N SER A 194 6.90 -9.83 -3.78
CA SER A 194 7.55 -10.83 -4.64
C SER A 194 7.74 -10.44 -6.11
N GLY A 195 7.26 -9.26 -6.51
CA GLY A 195 7.56 -8.64 -7.80
C GLY A 195 8.81 -7.75 -7.74
N LEU A 196 8.67 -6.49 -8.15
CA LEU A 196 9.77 -5.52 -8.26
C LEU A 196 10.50 -5.19 -6.93
N PHE A 197 9.89 -5.54 -5.79
CA PHE A 197 10.53 -5.44 -4.47
C PHE A 197 11.47 -6.61 -4.15
N ASN A 198 11.40 -7.72 -4.91
CA ASN A 198 12.32 -8.86 -4.86
C ASN A 198 12.44 -9.52 -3.47
N VAL A 199 11.32 -9.65 -2.76
CA VAL A 199 11.24 -10.40 -1.50
C VAL A 199 10.59 -11.77 -1.76
N PRO A 200 11.22 -12.90 -1.40
CA PRO A 200 10.62 -14.22 -1.56
C PRO A 200 9.23 -14.31 -0.91
N TRP A 201 8.27 -14.88 -1.64
CA TRP A 201 6.86 -14.85 -1.21
C TRP A 201 6.63 -15.50 0.15
N HIS A 202 7.31 -16.61 0.46
CA HIS A 202 7.15 -17.33 1.73
C HIS A 202 7.50 -16.46 2.95
N GLU A 203 8.48 -15.56 2.84
CA GLU A 203 8.87 -14.66 3.92
C GLU A 203 7.85 -13.55 4.14
N THR A 204 7.26 -13.04 3.04
CA THR A 204 6.15 -12.09 3.12
C THR A 204 4.89 -12.75 3.68
N LYS A 205 4.60 -14.00 3.29
CA LYS A 205 3.49 -14.79 3.84
C LYS A 205 3.66 -15.02 5.35
N ALA A 206 4.85 -15.43 5.80
CA ALA A 206 5.13 -15.58 7.23
C ALA A 206 4.96 -14.27 8.03
N VAL A 207 5.28 -13.12 7.42
CA VAL A 207 5.02 -11.80 8.02
C VAL A 207 3.54 -11.44 8.06
N LEU A 208 2.73 -11.83 7.06
CA LEU A 208 1.27 -11.69 7.13
C LEU A 208 0.71 -12.58 8.25
N GLU A 209 1.16 -13.82 8.33
CA GLU A 209 0.73 -14.83 9.30
C GLU A 209 1.23 -14.56 10.74
N SER A 210 2.15 -13.61 10.94
CA SER A 210 2.52 -13.10 12.27
C SER A 210 1.70 -11.88 12.73
N VAL A 211 0.85 -11.30 11.88
CA VAL A 211 0.01 -10.15 12.25
C VAL A 211 -1.10 -10.60 13.20
N GLN A 212 -1.04 -10.14 14.45
CA GLN A 212 -2.10 -10.35 15.44
C GLN A 212 -3.35 -9.53 15.10
N VAL A 213 -4.51 -10.19 15.11
CA VAL A 213 -5.83 -9.64 14.78
C VAL A 213 -6.63 -9.39 16.06
N ARG A 214 -7.22 -8.20 16.18
CA ARG A 214 -8.07 -7.81 17.32
C ARG A 214 -9.55 -8.10 17.04
N LYS A 215 -10.36 -8.22 18.10
CA LYS A 215 -11.82 -8.44 18.00
C LYS A 215 -12.47 -7.42 17.06
N GLY A 216 -13.16 -7.90 16.03
CA GLY A 216 -13.84 -7.07 15.02
C GLY A 216 -12.96 -6.57 13.87
N GLN A 217 -11.69 -6.97 13.80
CA GLN A 217 -10.86 -6.87 12.59
C GLN A 217 -11.06 -8.10 11.69
N PHE A 218 -10.54 -8.04 10.46
CA PHE A 218 -10.53 -9.18 9.54
C PHE A 218 -9.51 -10.24 9.96
N LEU A 219 -9.98 -11.49 10.06
CA LEU A 219 -9.16 -12.66 10.42
C LEU A 219 -8.48 -13.32 9.21
N GLU A 220 -8.94 -13.03 7.98
CA GLU A 220 -8.43 -13.66 6.76
C GLU A 220 -8.08 -12.61 5.70
N VAL A 221 -7.12 -12.94 4.83
CA VAL A 221 -6.76 -12.18 3.63
C VAL A 221 -6.61 -13.10 2.43
N GLU A 222 -7.24 -12.73 1.31
CA GLU A 222 -7.10 -13.45 0.04
C GLU A 222 -5.85 -13.01 -0.70
N VAL A 223 -4.97 -13.95 -1.05
CA VAL A 223 -3.82 -13.72 -1.93
C VAL A 223 -4.11 -14.33 -3.29
N VAL A 224 -4.47 -13.50 -4.27
CA VAL A 224 -4.79 -13.94 -5.63
C VAL A 224 -3.54 -13.90 -6.51
N SER A 225 -3.24 -15.01 -7.15
CA SER A 225 -2.21 -15.12 -8.19
C SER A 225 -2.84 -15.40 -9.56
N PRO A 226 -2.34 -14.82 -10.66
CA PRO A 226 -2.80 -15.19 -11.99
C PRO A 226 -2.49 -16.68 -12.28
N PRO A 227 -3.30 -17.36 -13.10
CA PRO A 227 -3.07 -18.75 -13.46
C PRO A 227 -1.71 -18.95 -14.16
N VAL A 228 -1.00 -20.01 -13.77
CA VAL A 228 0.31 -20.34 -14.33
C VAL A 228 0.11 -20.78 -15.79
N LYS A 229 0.85 -20.16 -16.72
CA LYS A 229 0.82 -20.52 -18.15
C LYS A 229 1.41 -21.92 -18.37
N GLY A 230 0.55 -22.92 -18.24
CA GLY A 230 0.85 -24.34 -18.43
C GLY A 230 -0.39 -25.19 -18.20
N ASP A 231 -1.17 -24.86 -17.17
CA ASP A 231 -2.39 -25.61 -16.81
C ASP A 231 -3.60 -25.19 -17.66
N ARG A 232 -3.64 -25.70 -18.90
CA ARG A 232 -4.89 -25.83 -19.66
C ARG A 232 -5.37 -27.26 -19.51
N GLY A 233 -6.31 -27.47 -18.59
CA GLY A 233 -6.95 -28.75 -18.35
C GLY A 233 -7.44 -29.42 -19.64
N THR A 234 -7.22 -30.72 -19.76
CA THR A 234 -7.34 -31.50 -21.00
C THR A 234 -8.79 -31.83 -21.36
N THR A 235 -9.56 -30.83 -21.76
CA THR A 235 -10.82 -31.05 -22.51
C THR A 235 -10.50 -31.43 -23.95
N SER A 236 -10.60 -32.72 -24.27
CA SER A 236 -10.25 -33.25 -25.58
C SER A 236 -11.31 -32.89 -26.64
N ALA A 237 -10.94 -32.01 -27.57
CA ALA A 237 -11.65 -31.77 -28.81
C ALA A 237 -10.72 -32.08 -30.00
N ALA A 238 -10.67 -33.35 -30.42
CA ALA A 238 -9.74 -33.83 -31.42
C ALA A 238 -10.05 -33.25 -32.82
N LYS A 239 -9.26 -32.25 -33.27
CA LYS A 239 -9.31 -31.77 -34.65
C LYS A 239 -8.33 -32.54 -35.52
N VAL A 240 -8.86 -33.50 -36.28
CA VAL A 240 -8.12 -34.34 -37.23
C VAL A 240 -7.33 -33.46 -38.22
N LYS A 241 -6.06 -33.82 -38.45
CA LYS A 241 -5.23 -33.29 -39.54
C LYS A 241 -4.86 -34.43 -40.48
N THR A 242 -5.23 -34.30 -41.75
CA THR A 242 -4.71 -35.14 -42.84
C THR A 242 -3.26 -34.73 -43.19
N PRO A 243 -2.40 -35.67 -43.63
CA PRO A 243 -1.00 -35.40 -43.93
C PRO A 243 -0.79 -34.84 -45.34
N ALA A 244 0.15 -33.89 -45.50
CA ALA A 244 0.64 -33.45 -46.79
C ALA A 244 1.83 -34.30 -47.26
N ALA A 245 1.91 -34.60 -48.56
CA ALA A 245 2.92 -35.48 -49.13
C ALA A 245 4.26 -34.78 -49.44
N LYS A 246 5.36 -35.54 -49.42
CA LYS A 246 6.71 -35.09 -49.81
C LYS A 246 6.89 -35.13 -51.34
N ARG A 247 7.58 -34.14 -51.91
CA ARG A 247 8.45 -34.29 -53.11
C ARG A 247 9.72 -33.43 -52.93
N GLY A 248 10.81 -33.84 -53.57
CA GLY A 248 12.16 -33.26 -53.41
C GLY A 248 12.62 -32.40 -54.60
N PRO A 249 13.88 -31.91 -54.57
CA PRO A 249 14.45 -30.98 -55.56
C PRO A 249 15.18 -31.67 -56.73
N PRO A 250 15.28 -30.96 -57.87
CA PRO A 250 16.55 -30.66 -58.52
C PRO A 250 16.72 -29.13 -58.73
N GLN A 251 17.90 -28.50 -58.64
CA GLN A 251 19.18 -28.63 -59.36
C GLN A 251 19.22 -27.80 -60.67
N ARG A 252 20.43 -27.39 -61.11
CA ARG A 252 20.71 -26.29 -62.06
C ARG A 252 21.14 -26.82 -63.44
N ASP A 253 21.24 -25.93 -64.43
CA ASP A 253 22.51 -25.51 -65.10
C ASP A 253 22.19 -24.41 -66.16
N VAL A 254 23.04 -23.35 -66.31
CA VAL A 254 23.91 -23.02 -67.49
C VAL A 254 23.10 -22.53 -68.73
N GLU A 255 23.41 -21.43 -69.45
CA GLU A 255 24.72 -20.85 -69.88
C GLU A 255 24.72 -19.29 -70.00
N GLU A 256 25.72 -18.74 -70.72
CA GLU A 256 26.07 -17.31 -70.97
C GLU A 256 25.00 -16.52 -71.77
N ASP A 257 25.03 -15.19 -72.00
CA ASP A 257 26.09 -14.17 -72.16
C ASP A 257 25.45 -12.73 -72.02
N LYS A 258 26.05 -11.52 -72.08
CA LYS A 258 27.42 -10.99 -72.34
C LYS A 258 27.63 -9.59 -71.67
N GLU A 259 28.71 -8.91 -72.07
CA GLU A 259 29.21 -7.53 -71.84
C GLU A 259 28.18 -6.40 -72.16
N ASP A 260 28.33 -5.12 -71.78
CA ASP A 260 29.57 -4.31 -71.71
C ASP A 260 29.59 -3.22 -70.60
N SER A 261 30.79 -2.67 -70.42
CA SER A 261 31.38 -1.72 -69.49
C SER A 261 30.96 -0.23 -69.67
N SER A 262 31.53 0.82 -69.06
CA SER A 262 32.65 1.00 -68.10
C SER A 262 32.50 2.31 -67.30
N SER A 263 33.28 2.48 -66.20
CA SER A 263 33.84 3.78 -65.70
C SER A 263 32.86 4.88 -65.20
N GLN A 264 33.22 5.87 -64.36
CA GLN A 264 34.41 6.13 -63.54
C GLN A 264 34.06 6.98 -62.28
N GLU A 265 35.06 7.25 -61.45
CA GLU A 265 35.19 8.19 -60.32
C GLU A 265 34.23 9.41 -60.26
N SER A 266 33.86 9.94 -59.09
CA SER A 266 34.81 10.67 -58.21
C SER A 266 34.19 11.17 -56.90
N SER A 267 35.05 11.62 -55.98
CA SER A 267 34.67 12.19 -54.67
C SER A 267 34.45 13.70 -54.69
N THR A 268 33.48 14.22 -53.91
CA THR A 268 33.60 15.56 -53.33
C THR A 268 33.25 15.59 -51.84
N LYS A 269 33.96 16.45 -51.11
CA LYS A 269 33.81 16.73 -49.68
C LYS A 269 33.07 18.06 -49.52
N SER A 270 32.17 18.17 -48.54
CA SER A 270 31.63 19.46 -48.08
C SER A 270 31.71 19.57 -46.55
N GLU A 271 32.04 20.76 -46.05
CA GLU A 271 32.34 21.06 -44.64
C GLU A 271 32.04 22.55 -44.34
N ARG A 272 31.78 22.89 -43.06
CA ARG A 272 31.46 24.24 -42.51
C ARG A 272 30.07 24.81 -42.90
N ALA A 273 29.46 25.75 -42.16
CA ALA A 273 29.88 26.46 -40.93
C ALA A 273 28.68 26.71 -39.95
N PRO A 274 28.91 27.16 -38.69
CA PRO A 274 27.89 27.22 -37.62
C PRO A 274 27.46 28.66 -37.19
N LEU A 275 26.72 28.74 -36.06
CA LEU A 275 26.30 29.90 -35.19
C LEU A 275 24.78 30.15 -35.15
N PRO A 276 24.19 30.84 -34.13
CA PRO A 276 24.80 31.51 -32.95
C PRO A 276 24.36 30.96 -31.56
N PRO A 277 24.93 31.44 -30.44
CA PRO A 277 24.71 30.87 -29.09
C PRO A 277 23.59 31.52 -28.23
N ARG A 278 23.38 30.91 -27.05
CA ARG A 278 22.48 31.24 -25.93
C ARG A 278 22.09 32.72 -25.75
N ARG A 279 20.82 32.95 -25.39
CA ARG A 279 20.43 34.05 -24.48
C ARG A 279 20.38 33.57 -23.02
N THR A 280 21.23 34.14 -22.18
CA THR A 280 21.06 34.16 -20.73
C THR A 280 20.02 35.20 -20.34
N PHE A 281 19.10 34.86 -19.44
CA PHE A 281 18.40 35.86 -18.63
C PHE A 281 19.12 35.99 -17.28
N MET A 282 19.88 37.07 -17.13
CA MET A 282 20.32 37.54 -15.81
C MET A 282 19.28 38.47 -15.21
N ALA A 283 19.36 38.65 -13.89
CA ALA A 283 18.42 39.45 -13.12
C ALA A 283 18.39 40.92 -13.54
N LYS A 284 17.27 41.57 -13.25
CA LYS A 284 17.25 42.98 -12.87
C LYS A 284 16.63 43.09 -11.49
N ASP A 285 17.32 43.76 -10.58
CA ASP A 285 16.78 44.14 -9.29
C ASP A 285 15.60 45.08 -9.44
N GLY A 286 14.64 44.95 -8.52
CA GLY A 286 13.40 45.72 -8.49
C GLY A 286 12.79 45.69 -7.11
N ARG A 287 13.49 46.24 -6.10
CA ARG A 287 12.92 46.41 -4.76
C ARG A 287 11.76 47.40 -4.82
N GLN A 288 10.59 46.97 -4.36
CA GLN A 288 9.65 47.86 -3.67
C GLN A 288 9.15 47.11 -2.44
N ASP A 289 9.41 47.69 -1.27
CA ASP A 289 8.93 47.17 0.00
C ASP A 289 7.41 47.37 0.12
N GLN A 290 6.67 46.29 0.36
CA GLN A 290 5.32 46.36 0.92
C GLN A 290 5.27 45.49 2.17
N GLN A 291 4.99 46.12 3.32
CA GLN A 291 4.84 45.37 4.57
C GLN A 291 3.52 44.60 4.59
N PRO A 292 3.48 43.38 5.16
CA PRO A 292 2.23 42.67 5.39
C PRO A 292 1.39 43.43 6.43
N SER A 293 0.14 43.74 6.08
CA SER A 293 -0.81 44.40 6.98
C SER A 293 -1.15 43.50 8.20
N PRO A 294 -1.43 44.06 9.38
CA PRO A 294 -1.80 43.26 10.55
C PRO A 294 -3.10 42.48 10.32
N ILE A 295 -3.10 41.19 10.69
CA ILE A 295 -4.31 40.36 10.70
C ILE A 295 -5.18 40.77 11.90
N GLU A 296 -6.39 41.28 11.67
CA GLU A 296 -7.35 41.56 12.73
C GLU A 296 -7.71 40.27 13.51
N ALA A 297 -7.61 40.31 14.84
CA ALA A 297 -8.05 39.22 15.69
C ALA A 297 -9.60 39.14 15.74
N PRO A 298 -10.21 37.94 15.68
CA PRO A 298 -11.67 37.80 15.67
C PRO A 298 -12.31 38.29 16.97
N LYS A 299 -13.21 39.26 16.84
CA LYS A 299 -13.88 39.95 17.96
C LYS A 299 -14.74 38.95 18.76
N ARG A 300 -14.40 38.75 20.06
CA ARG A 300 -15.18 37.93 21.01
C ARG A 300 -16.64 38.40 21.03
N LYS A 301 -17.57 37.56 20.57
CA LYS A 301 -19.01 37.76 20.85
C LYS A 301 -19.23 37.63 22.36
N LYS A 302 -19.79 38.66 23.00
CA LYS A 302 -20.24 38.58 24.40
C LYS A 302 -21.43 37.62 24.46
N GLN A 303 -21.22 36.45 25.08
CA GLN A 303 -22.30 35.51 25.36
C GLN A 303 -23.12 36.08 26.52
N LYS A 304 -24.32 36.59 26.22
CA LYS A 304 -25.25 37.11 27.22
C LYS A 304 -25.71 35.94 28.08
N ARG A 305 -25.41 35.96 29.38
CA ARG A 305 -26.07 35.06 30.33
C ARG A 305 -27.54 35.45 30.37
N VAL A 306 -28.42 34.48 30.13
CA VAL A 306 -29.75 34.48 30.72
C VAL A 306 -29.57 33.83 32.09
N ASN A 307 -30.05 34.50 33.12
CA ASN A 307 -30.36 33.85 34.38
C ASN A 307 -31.86 33.53 34.30
N ASP A 308 -32.21 32.27 34.42
CA ASP A 308 -33.55 31.84 34.77
C ASP A 308 -33.43 31.43 36.25
N ASP A 309 -33.99 32.26 37.14
CA ASP A 309 -34.07 32.06 38.59
C ASP A 309 -35.55 32.30 38.99
N ASP A 310 -36.05 31.48 39.93
CA ASP A 310 -37.47 31.16 40.21
C ASP A 310 -38.47 32.31 40.49
N ASP A 311 -39.70 32.15 39.97
CA ASP A 311 -41.00 32.23 40.71
C ASP A 311 -42.15 31.61 39.87
#